data_AF-A0A2A4NGM5-F1
#
_entry.id   AF-A0A2A4NGM5-F1
#
_cell.length_a   1.000
_cell.length_b   1.000
_cell.length_c   1.000
_cell.angle_alpha   90.00
_cell.angle_beta   90.00
_cell.angle_gamma   90.00
#
_symmetry.space_group_name_H-M   'P 1'
#
loop_
_entity.id
_entity.type
_entity.pdbx_description
1 polymer ?
#
loop_
_entity_poly.entity_id
_entity_poly.type
_entity_poly.pdbx_seq_one_letter_code
_entity_poly.pdbx_strand_id
1 'polypeptide(L)'
;MMAEKFPQTTLISNKDNRGFSVANNQAIKIAQGEYVLLLNPDTVVEENTFKVCCDFFDQHSKAGGLGVKMLDGKGKFLPESKRGLPTPAVAFYKIFGLSALFPKSESPEIRFSKAI
;
A
#
# COMPACT_ATOMS: atom_id res chain seq x y z
N MET A 1 3.12 -24.73 -13.53
CA MET A 1 4.15 -24.41 -12.49
C MET A 1 3.62 -23.71 -11.23
N MET A 2 2.98 -22.52 -11.27
CA MET A 2 2.50 -21.87 -10.01
C MET A 2 1.36 -22.66 -9.33
N ALA A 3 0.31 -23.00 -10.08
CA ALA A 3 -0.81 -23.79 -9.56
C ALA A 3 -0.38 -25.20 -9.08
N GLU A 4 0.65 -25.78 -9.69
CA GLU A 4 1.22 -27.07 -9.27
C GLU A 4 2.04 -26.96 -7.99
N LYS A 5 2.86 -25.90 -7.84
CA LYS A 5 3.73 -25.71 -6.66
C LYS A 5 2.98 -25.21 -5.43
N PHE A 6 1.89 -24.48 -5.65
CA PHE A 6 1.10 -23.87 -4.58
C PHE A 6 -0.39 -24.16 -4.79
N PRO A 7 -0.80 -25.44 -4.70
CA PRO A 7 -2.18 -25.86 -4.97
C PRO A 7 -3.21 -25.22 -4.01
N GLN A 8 -2.78 -24.76 -2.84
CA GLN A 8 -3.60 -24.02 -1.87
C GLN A 8 -3.89 -22.57 -2.29
N THR A 9 -3.23 -22.05 -3.32
CA THR A 9 -3.41 -20.66 -3.79
C THR A 9 -4.44 -20.59 -4.90
N THR A 10 -5.22 -19.52 -4.91
CA THR A 10 -6.10 -19.21 -6.05
C THR A 10 -5.33 -18.38 -7.07
N LEU A 11 -5.07 -18.95 -8.25
CA LEU A 11 -4.39 -18.27 -9.34
C LEU A 11 -5.40 -17.66 -10.32
N ILE A 12 -5.41 -16.33 -10.45
CA ILE A 12 -6.16 -15.63 -11.50
C ILE A 12 -5.21 -15.34 -12.67
N SER A 13 -5.41 -16.02 -13.80
CA SER A 13 -4.64 -15.78 -15.03
C SER A 13 -5.48 -14.98 -16.03
N ASN A 14 -5.19 -13.69 -16.15
CA ASN A 14 -5.85 -12.83 -17.15
C ASN A 14 -5.36 -13.18 -18.56
N LYS A 15 -6.28 -13.23 -19.53
CA LYS A 15 -5.97 -13.51 -20.95
C LYS A 15 -5.30 -12.32 -21.65
N ASP A 16 -5.53 -11.12 -21.13
CA ASP A 16 -5.09 -9.84 -21.64
C ASP A 16 -4.53 -8.97 -20.50
N ASN A 17 -3.67 -8.00 -20.81
CA ASN A 17 -3.15 -7.07 -19.81
C ASN A 17 -4.21 -6.03 -19.43
N ARG A 18 -4.93 -6.26 -18.32
CA ARG A 18 -5.99 -5.39 -17.82
C ARG A 18 -5.50 -4.21 -16.96
N GLY A 19 -4.19 -4.11 -16.73
CA GLY A 19 -3.59 -3.15 -15.81
C GLY A 19 -3.67 -3.56 -14.33
N PHE A 20 -2.81 -2.93 -13.52
CA PHE A 20 -2.53 -3.32 -12.13
C PHE A 20 -3.77 -3.22 -11.21
N SER A 21 -4.46 -2.07 -11.23
CA SER A 21 -5.63 -1.85 -10.37
C SER A 21 -6.78 -2.81 -10.67
N VAL A 22 -7.03 -3.10 -11.95
CA VAL A 22 -8.10 -4.02 -12.34
C VAL A 22 -7.77 -5.44 -11.88
N ALA A 23 -6.52 -5.88 -12.05
CA ALA A 23 -6.08 -7.20 -11.61
C ALA A 23 -6.18 -7.37 -10.08
N ASN A 24 -5.72 -6.40 -9.30
CA ASN A 24 -5.84 -6.45 -7.84
C ASN A 24 -7.31 -6.46 -7.40
N ASN A 25 -8.15 -5.60 -8.00
CA ASN A 25 -9.58 -5.54 -7.66
C ASN A 25 -10.33 -6.86 -7.95
N GLN A 26 -9.89 -7.66 -8.92
CA GLN A 26 -10.45 -9.01 -9.14
C GLN A 26 -10.15 -9.93 -7.96
N ALA A 27 -8.90 -9.95 -7.48
CA ALA A 27 -8.48 -10.77 -6.36
C ALA A 27 -9.14 -10.33 -5.04
N ILE A 28 -9.23 -9.01 -4.79
CA ILE A 28 -9.87 -8.45 -3.59
C ILE A 28 -11.32 -8.93 -3.44
N LYS A 29 -12.08 -8.98 -4.53
CA LYS A 29 -13.50 -9.39 -4.51
C LYS A 29 -13.72 -10.82 -4.05
N ILE A 30 -12.73 -11.70 -4.21
CA ILE A 30 -12.81 -13.11 -3.81
C ILE A 30 -11.99 -13.42 -2.56
N ALA A 31 -11.24 -12.44 -2.04
CA ALA A 31 -10.45 -12.60 -0.84
C ALA A 31 -11.38 -12.80 0.37
N GLN A 32 -10.98 -13.68 1.29
CA GLN A 32 -11.78 -14.05 2.48
C GLN A 32 -11.11 -13.64 3.79
N GLY A 33 -9.91 -13.05 3.73
CA GLY A 33 -9.21 -12.56 4.91
C GLY A 33 -9.90 -11.33 5.51
N GLU A 34 -9.75 -11.15 6.82
CA GLU A 34 -10.20 -9.95 7.54
C GLU A 34 -9.51 -8.68 7.00
N TYR A 35 -8.22 -8.82 6.66
CA TYR A 35 -7.41 -7.78 6.05
C TYR A 35 -6.96 -8.20 4.65
N VAL A 36 -6.84 -7.21 3.76
CA VAL A 36 -6.31 -7.39 2.39
C VAL A 36 -4.90 -6.80 2.32
N LEU A 37 -3.93 -7.65 1.97
CA LEU A 37 -2.56 -7.23 1.68
C LEU A 37 -2.33 -7.20 0.16
N LEU A 38 -1.91 -6.03 -0.35
CA LEU A 38 -1.38 -5.90 -1.70
C LEU A 38 0.15 -5.96 -1.63
N LEU A 39 0.73 -7.06 -2.11
CA LEU A 39 2.17 -7.31 -2.05
C LEU A 39 2.71 -7.64 -3.43
N ASN A 40 3.82 -7.01 -3.81
CA ASN A 40 4.51 -7.34 -5.05
C ASN A 40 5.36 -8.62 -4.85
N PRO A 41 5.53 -9.46 -5.89
CA PRO A 41 6.25 -10.73 -5.78
C PRO A 41 7.77 -10.57 -5.54
N ASP A 42 8.32 -9.37 -5.73
CA ASP A 42 9.72 -9.00 -5.53
C ASP A 42 9.99 -8.35 -4.16
N THR A 43 9.03 -8.45 -3.22
CA THR A 43 9.15 -7.86 -1.89
C THR A 43 9.63 -8.88 -0.86
N VAL A 44 10.58 -8.46 0.00
CA VAL A 44 10.97 -9.18 1.22
C VAL A 44 10.38 -8.44 2.41
N VAL A 45 9.80 -9.20 3.35
CA VAL A 45 9.10 -8.66 4.52
C VAL A 45 9.82 -9.10 5.78
N GLU A 46 9.99 -8.17 6.73
CA GLU A 46 10.54 -8.49 8.05
C GLU A 46 9.54 -9.33 8.85
N GLU A 47 10.03 -10.27 9.65
CA GLU A 47 9.24 -11.28 10.38
C GLU A 47 8.03 -10.69 11.13
N ASN A 48 8.19 -9.53 11.75
CA ASN A 48 7.17 -8.91 12.60
C ASN A 48 6.22 -7.95 11.86
N THR A 49 6.45 -7.68 10.58
CA THR A 49 5.73 -6.61 9.84
C THR A 49 4.22 -6.82 9.88
N PHE A 50 3.75 -8.03 9.56
CA PHE A 50 2.31 -8.29 9.48
C PHE A 50 1.64 -8.25 10.85
N LYS A 51 2.30 -8.74 11.90
CA LYS A 51 1.78 -8.66 13.27
C LYS A 51 1.53 -7.20 13.65
N VAL A 52 2.53 -6.36 13.42
CA VAL A 52 2.47 -4.94 13.76
C VAL A 52 1.39 -4.20 12.94
N CYS A 53 1.19 -4.60 11.68
CA CYS A 53 0.10 -4.07 10.84
C CYS A 53 -1.28 -4.47 11.37
N CYS A 54 -1.49 -5.74 11.74
CA CYS A 54 -2.77 -6.21 12.29
C CYS A 54 -3.05 -5.56 13.64
N ASP A 55 -2.07 -5.54 14.56
CA ASP A 55 -2.20 -4.88 15.87
C ASP A 55 -2.63 -3.41 15.72
N PHE A 56 -2.15 -2.73 14.67
CA PHE A 56 -2.55 -1.36 14.37
C PHE A 56 -4.03 -1.26 13.97
N PHE A 57 -4.50 -2.12 13.05
CA PHE A 57 -5.91 -2.11 12.66
C PHE A 57 -6.84 -2.46 13.84
N ASP A 58 -6.46 -3.44 14.66
CA ASP A 58 -7.22 -3.85 15.84
C ASP A 58 -7.39 -2.68 16.85
N GLN A 59 -6.37 -1.84 16.97
CA GLN A 59 -6.39 -0.65 17.85
C GLN A 59 -7.07 0.57 17.22
N HIS A 60 -7.28 0.57 15.89
CA HIS A 60 -7.77 1.73 15.15
C HIS A 60 -8.92 1.33 14.21
N SER A 61 -10.10 1.07 14.78
CA SER A 61 -11.31 0.64 14.03
C SER A 61 -11.79 1.58 12.91
N LYS A 62 -11.29 2.82 12.86
CA LYS A 62 -11.59 3.80 11.79
C LYS A 62 -10.55 3.82 10.67
N ALA A 63 -9.47 3.03 10.76
CA ALA A 63 -8.42 2.99 9.74
C ALA A 63 -8.93 2.26 8.49
N GLY A 64 -8.85 2.93 7.33
CA GLY A 64 -9.23 2.35 6.04
C GLY A 64 -8.08 1.72 5.24
N GLY A 65 -6.84 1.94 5.68
CA GLY A 65 -5.64 1.42 5.01
C GLY A 65 -4.36 1.82 5.74
N LEU A 66 -3.30 1.02 5.55
CA LEU A 66 -1.99 1.22 6.15
C LEU A 66 -0.92 1.10 5.07
N GLY A 67 0.03 2.03 5.06
CA GLY A 67 1.26 1.91 4.29
C GLY A 67 2.42 1.53 5.21
N VAL A 68 3.33 0.71 4.72
CA VAL A 68 4.54 0.30 5.45
C VAL A 68 5.77 1.07 4.97
N LYS A 69 6.73 1.28 5.86
CA LYS A 69 8.02 1.85 5.49
C LYS A 69 8.80 0.85 4.63
N MET A 70 9.08 1.21 3.38
CA MET A 70 9.87 0.38 2.47
C MET A 70 11.34 0.82 2.50
N LEU A 71 12.22 -0.17 2.42
CA LEU A 71 13.67 -0.02 2.33
C LEU A 71 14.18 -0.71 1.05
N ASP A 72 15.24 -0.18 0.46
CA ASP A 72 15.97 -0.89 -0.61
C ASP A 72 16.86 -2.01 -0.04
N GLY A 73 17.50 -2.79 -0.91
CA GLY A 73 18.40 -3.88 -0.50
C GLY A 73 19.67 -3.44 0.27
N LYS A 74 19.90 -2.13 0.42
CA LYS A 74 20.98 -1.55 1.24
C LYS A 74 20.44 -0.91 2.53
N GLY A 75 19.14 -1.08 2.83
CA GLY A 75 18.49 -0.51 4.00
C GLY A 75 18.14 0.99 3.85
N LYS A 76 18.27 1.58 2.66
CA LYS A 76 17.94 2.98 2.44
C LYS A 76 16.44 3.15 2.26
N PHE A 77 15.88 4.17 2.89
CA PHE A 77 14.46 4.50 2.78
C PHE A 77 14.03 4.81 1.34
N LEU A 78 12.92 4.19 0.92
CA LEU A 78 12.27 4.42 -0.36
C LEU A 78 11.20 5.53 -0.24
N PRO A 79 11.37 6.70 -0.91
CA PRO A 79 10.42 7.81 -0.85
C PRO A 79 8.98 7.43 -1.24
N GLU A 80 8.81 6.38 -2.03
CA GLU A 80 7.54 5.80 -2.44
C GLU A 80 6.66 5.39 -1.24
N SER A 81 7.28 5.11 -0.09
CA SER A 81 6.59 4.80 1.17
C SER A 81 5.79 5.97 1.74
N LYS A 82 5.96 7.19 1.20
CA LYS A 82 5.31 8.42 1.67
C LYS A 82 4.62 9.12 0.51
N ARG A 83 3.49 8.57 0.06
CA ARG A 83 2.60 9.27 -0.88
C ARG A 83 1.28 9.60 -0.19
N GLY A 84 1.00 10.91 -0.06
CA GLY A 84 -0.36 11.38 0.24
C GLY A 84 -1.28 11.17 -0.97
N LEU A 85 -2.61 11.23 -0.78
CA LEU A 85 -3.49 11.03 -1.93
C LEU A 85 -3.29 12.14 -2.98
N PRO A 86 -3.34 11.77 -4.27
CA PRO A 86 -3.23 12.72 -5.36
C PRO A 86 -4.58 13.44 -5.56
N THR A 87 -4.90 14.40 -4.69
CA THR A 87 -6.08 15.27 -4.90
C THR A 87 -5.71 16.48 -5.78
N PRO A 88 -6.67 17.10 -6.50
CA PRO A 88 -6.39 18.29 -7.30
C PRO A 88 -5.72 19.42 -6.51
N ALA A 89 -6.10 19.61 -5.24
CA ALA A 89 -5.46 20.59 -4.36
C ALA A 89 -3.99 20.23 -4.06
N VAL A 90 -3.71 18.96 -3.73
CA VAL A 90 -2.32 18.48 -3.55
C VAL A 90 -1.49 18.68 -4.83
N ALA A 91 -2.08 18.44 -6.00
CA ALA A 91 -1.42 18.69 -7.28
C ALA A 91 -1.14 20.18 -7.50
N PHE A 92 -2.10 21.07 -7.23
CA PHE A 92 -1.92 22.52 -7.32
C PHE A 92 -0.73 22.99 -6.45
N TYR A 93 -0.73 22.68 -5.15
CA TYR A 93 0.35 23.12 -4.26
C TYR A 93 1.72 22.57 -4.66
N LYS A 94 1.78 21.36 -5.24
CA LYS A 94 3.03 20.78 -5.77
C LYS A 94 3.50 21.48 -7.04
N ILE A 95 2.62 21.70 -8.00
CA ILE A 95 2.95 22.31 -9.31
C ILE A 95 3.48 23.74 -9.11
N PHE A 96 2.87 24.50 -8.19
CA PHE A 96 3.26 25.87 -7.90
C PHE A 96 4.35 25.99 -6.81
N GLY A 97 4.96 24.88 -6.38
CA GLY A 97 6.06 24.88 -5.41
C GLY A 97 5.68 25.27 -3.96
N LEU A 98 4.42 25.56 -3.70
CA LEU A 98 3.90 25.98 -2.39
C LEU A 98 4.02 24.89 -1.33
N SER A 99 4.02 23.61 -1.71
CA SER A 99 4.27 22.50 -0.79
C SER A 99 5.65 22.57 -0.11
N ALA A 100 6.64 23.22 -0.72
CA ALA A 100 7.97 23.39 -0.13
C ALA A 100 8.01 24.47 0.96
N LEU A 101 7.09 25.44 0.92
CA LEU A 101 6.99 26.52 1.90
C LEU A 101 6.33 26.06 3.21
N PHE A 102 5.51 25.01 3.14
CA PHE A 102 4.76 24.47 4.28
C PHE A 102 4.99 22.97 4.48
N PRO A 103 6.23 22.52 4.76
CA PRO A 103 6.57 21.08 4.84
C PRO A 103 5.91 20.36 6.04
N LYS A 104 5.36 21.12 6.99
CA LYS A 104 4.68 20.60 8.20
C LYS A 104 3.18 20.87 8.21
N SER A 105 2.60 21.50 7.17
CA SER A 105 1.16 21.75 7.16
C SER A 105 0.40 20.42 7.01
N GLU A 106 -0.51 20.16 7.94
CA GLU A 106 -1.47 19.05 7.79
C GLU A 106 -2.38 19.39 6.60
N SER A 107 -2.29 18.63 5.51
CA SER A 107 -3.32 18.70 4.48
C SER A 107 -4.57 18.03 5.06
N PRO A 108 -5.72 18.72 5.14
CA PRO A 108 -6.89 18.27 5.90
C PRO A 108 -7.55 17.01 5.35
N GLU A 109 -7.14 16.54 4.17
CA GLU A 109 -7.90 15.52 3.46
C GLU A 109 -7.48 14.08 3.78
N ILE A 110 -6.26 13.78 4.27
CA ILE A 110 -5.89 12.37 4.52
C ILE A 110 -4.86 12.19 5.63
N ARG A 111 -5.29 11.51 6.71
CA ARG A 111 -4.40 10.78 7.62
C ARG A 111 -4.29 9.32 7.14
N PHE A 112 -3.32 9.02 6.28
CA PHE A 112 -2.66 7.73 6.42
C PHE A 112 -1.70 7.96 7.58
N SER A 113 -1.90 7.25 8.70
CA SER A 113 -0.88 7.26 9.74
C SER A 113 0.44 6.96 9.05
N LYS A 114 1.43 7.85 9.21
CA LYS A 114 2.77 7.60 8.67
C LYS A 114 3.25 6.31 9.34
N ALA A 115 3.31 5.28 8.51
CA ALA A 115 4.05 4.04 8.57
C ALA A 115 4.67 3.67 9.92
N ILE A 116 4.27 2.48 10.38
CA ILE A 116 5.16 1.59 11.12
C ILE A 116 6.25 1.10 10.16
#